data_AF-A0A8D8GJF3-F1
#
_entry.id   AF-A0A8D8GJF3-F1
#
_cell.length_a   1.000
_cell.length_b   1.000
_cell.length_c   1.000
_cell.angle_alpha   90.00
_cell.angle_beta   90.00
_cell.angle_gamma   90.00
#
_symmetry.space_group_name_H-M   'P 1'
#
loop_
_entity.id
_entity.type
_entity.pdbx_description
1 polymer ?
#
loop_
_entity_poly.entity_id
_entity_poly.type
_entity_poly.pdbx_seq_one_letter_code
_entity_poly.pdbx_strand_id
1 'polypeptide(L)'
;VLELLDVYRPGILELDEVIGQTRVLLDSSRCRFEECNIGNMITDAMVMTYTMSREQTNEFWTDAAIAFIQGGGIRASIDVTEGGNITKKDLKTVLPFGNAMILAEVTGETIRLMLEHSVSRY
;
A
#
# COMPACT_ATOMS: atom_id res chain seq x y z
N VAL A 1 3.63 34.11 -10.90
CA VAL A 1 2.79 32.88 -10.88
C VAL A 1 3.33 31.82 -11.83
N LEU A 2 3.61 32.15 -13.11
CA LEU A 2 4.19 31.19 -14.07
C LEU A 2 5.59 30.70 -13.68
N GLU A 3 6.48 31.58 -13.21
CA GLU A 3 7.84 31.18 -12.75
C GLU A 3 7.81 30.17 -11.59
N LEU A 4 6.82 30.27 -10.69
CA LEU A 4 6.67 29.34 -9.58
C LEU A 4 6.26 27.94 -10.10
N LEU A 5 5.45 27.86 -11.15
CA LEU A 5 5.06 26.59 -11.76
C LEU A 5 6.26 25.89 -12.38
N ASP A 6 7.18 26.63 -13.00
CA ASP A 6 8.35 26.04 -13.65
C ASP A 6 9.36 25.44 -12.66
N VAL A 7 9.37 25.93 -11.41
CA VAL A 7 10.16 25.33 -10.31
C VAL A 7 9.61 23.96 -9.90
N TYR A 8 8.29 23.80 -9.81
CA TYR A 8 7.67 22.55 -9.34
C TYR A 8 7.32 21.56 -10.46
N ARG A 9 7.23 22.03 -11.71
CA ARG A 9 6.88 21.22 -12.89
C ARG A 9 7.73 19.95 -13.03
N PRO A 10 9.08 19.98 -12.86
CA PRO A 10 9.88 18.77 -13.00
C PRO A 10 9.48 17.67 -12.01
N GLY A 11 9.22 18.03 -10.75
CA GLY A 11 8.80 17.06 -9.72
C GLY A 11 7.39 16.51 -9.93
N ILE A 12 6.51 17.26 -10.60
CA ILE A 12 5.18 16.76 -10.98
C ILE A 12 5.30 15.80 -12.17
N LEU A 13 6.11 16.12 -13.18
CA LEU A 13 6.31 15.27 -14.35
C LEU A 13 6.94 13.92 -13.99
N GLU A 14 7.79 13.88 -12.96
CA GLU A 14 8.33 12.61 -12.45
C GLU A 14 7.22 11.67 -11.94
N LEU A 15 6.09 12.21 -11.49
CA LEU A 15 4.98 11.38 -11.01
C LEU A 15 4.25 10.65 -12.13
N ASP A 16 4.37 11.11 -13.39
CA ASP A 16 3.75 10.48 -14.56
C ASP A 16 4.57 9.26 -15.06
N GLU A 17 5.70 8.95 -14.42
CA GLU A 17 6.49 7.75 -14.73
C GLU A 17 5.69 6.47 -14.45
N VAL A 18 5.58 5.61 -15.46
CA VAL A 18 4.96 4.28 -15.36
C VAL A 18 5.91 3.32 -14.66
N ILE A 19 5.47 2.76 -13.54
CA ILE A 19 6.23 1.82 -12.71
C ILE A 19 5.80 0.36 -12.88
N GLY A 20 4.65 0.15 -13.52
CA GLY A 20 4.09 -1.19 -13.70
C GLY A 20 2.75 -1.16 -14.41
N GLN A 21 2.08 -2.32 -14.42
CA GLN A 21 0.78 -2.48 -15.06
C GLN A 21 -0.10 -3.44 -14.26
N THR A 22 -1.39 -3.13 -14.16
CA THR A 22 -2.41 -4.06 -13.66
C THR A 22 -3.35 -4.51 -14.78
N ARG A 23 -3.83 -5.74 -14.69
CA ARG A 23 -4.86 -6.30 -15.58
C ARG A 23 -6.26 -6.29 -14.97
N VAL A 24 -6.37 -5.88 -13.71
CA VAL A 24 -7.62 -5.84 -12.94
C VAL A 24 -7.78 -4.48 -12.27
N LEU A 25 -9.02 -4.06 -12.04
CA LEU A 25 -9.31 -2.92 -11.19
C LEU A 25 -8.78 -3.22 -9.78
N LEU A 26 -7.90 -2.37 -9.26
CA LEU A 26 -7.48 -2.39 -7.86
C LEU A 26 -8.46 -1.50 -7.08
N ASP A 27 -9.49 -2.12 -6.49
CA ASP A 27 -10.62 -1.41 -5.93
C ASP A 27 -10.44 -1.10 -4.44
N SER A 28 -10.56 0.18 -4.08
CA SER A 28 -10.53 0.68 -2.71
C SER A 28 -11.91 0.89 -2.08
N SER A 29 -12.98 0.85 -2.87
CA SER A 29 -14.33 1.27 -2.46
C SER A 29 -14.86 0.49 -1.25
N ARG A 30 -14.44 -0.77 -1.14
CA ARG A 30 -14.90 -1.74 -0.15
C ARG A 30 -13.91 -2.03 0.97
N CYS A 31 -12.69 -1.48 0.94
CA CYS A 31 -11.62 -1.77 1.91
C CYS A 31 -11.95 -1.47 3.39
N ARG A 32 -13.02 -0.72 3.67
CA ARG A 32 -13.46 -0.42 5.05
C ARG A 32 -14.50 -1.41 5.56
N PHE A 33 -15.12 -2.17 4.67
CA PHE A 33 -16.27 -3.00 4.99
C PHE A 33 -15.97 -4.49 4.73
N GLU A 34 -15.12 -4.79 3.78
CA GLU A 34 -14.79 -6.16 3.43
C GLU A 34 -13.38 -6.22 2.82
N GLU A 35 -12.96 -7.43 2.48
CA GLU A 35 -11.71 -7.66 1.78
C GLU A 35 -11.69 -6.89 0.45
N CYS A 36 -10.55 -6.27 0.15
CA CYS A 36 -10.34 -5.55 -1.08
C CYS A 36 -8.98 -5.93 -1.68
N ASN A 37 -8.95 -6.11 -3.00
CA ASN A 37 -7.76 -6.62 -3.68
C ASN A 37 -6.56 -5.67 -3.65
N ILE A 38 -6.80 -4.35 -3.62
CA ILE A 38 -5.70 -3.37 -3.45
C ILE A 38 -5.10 -3.46 -2.04
N GLY A 39 -5.90 -3.75 -1.02
CA GLY A 39 -5.42 -4.01 0.33
C GLY A 39 -4.50 -5.21 0.37
N ASN A 40 -4.93 -6.32 -0.23
CA ASN A 40 -4.13 -7.54 -0.38
C ASN A 40 -2.81 -7.26 -1.09
N MET A 41 -2.85 -6.58 -2.25
CA MET A 41 -1.65 -6.21 -3.00
C MET A 41 -0.67 -5.39 -2.16
N ILE A 42 -1.16 -4.42 -1.38
CA ILE A 42 -0.31 -3.60 -0.52
C ILE A 42 0.32 -4.45 0.58
N THR A 43 -0.45 -5.29 1.28
CA THR A 43 0.09 -6.15 2.34
C THR A 43 1.07 -7.20 1.82
N ASP A 44 0.82 -7.75 0.62
CA ASP A 44 1.76 -8.66 -0.05
C ASP A 44 3.08 -7.95 -0.36
N ALA A 45 3.00 -6.71 -0.88
CA ALA A 45 4.17 -5.88 -1.15
C ALA A 45 4.92 -5.52 0.15
N MET A 46 4.24 -5.32 1.28
CA MET A 46 4.87 -5.09 2.58
C MET A 46 5.70 -6.29 3.02
N VAL A 47 5.12 -7.49 3.03
CA VAL A 47 5.81 -8.72 3.40
C VAL A 47 6.96 -9.01 2.44
N MET A 48 6.75 -8.83 1.14
CA MET A 48 7.78 -9.01 0.11
C MET A 48 8.96 -8.05 0.31
N THR A 49 8.69 -6.76 0.48
CA THR A 49 9.73 -5.73 0.67
C THR A 49 10.59 -6.03 1.89
N TYR A 50 9.94 -6.36 3.02
CA TYR A 50 10.65 -6.73 4.23
C TYR A 50 11.52 -7.98 4.01
N THR A 51 10.93 -9.04 3.46
CA THR A 51 11.61 -10.34 3.22
C THR A 51 12.80 -10.20 2.25
N MET A 52 12.73 -9.28 1.28
CA MET A 52 13.83 -9.01 0.35
C MET A 52 14.92 -8.11 0.94
N SER A 53 14.60 -7.28 1.93
CA SER A 53 15.55 -6.33 2.54
C SER A 53 16.32 -6.89 3.73
N ARG A 54 15.80 -7.93 4.38
CA ARG A 54 16.43 -8.56 5.55
C ARG A 54 17.54 -9.53 5.15
N GLU A 55 18.42 -9.85 6.09
CA GLU A 55 19.37 -10.95 5.93
C GLU A 55 18.62 -12.29 5.89
N GLN A 56 18.86 -13.08 4.86
CA GLN A 56 18.19 -14.37 4.68
C GLN A 56 18.91 -15.44 5.49
N THR A 57 18.15 -16.18 6.29
CA THR A 57 18.62 -17.36 7.02
C THR A 57 17.94 -18.62 6.48
N ASN A 58 18.55 -19.79 6.68
CA ASN A 58 17.99 -21.07 6.20
C ASN A 58 16.94 -21.68 7.14
N GLU A 59 16.57 -21.00 8.23
CA GLU A 59 15.67 -21.55 9.25
C GLU A 59 14.20 -21.30 8.90
N PHE A 60 13.87 -20.07 8.47
CA PHE A 60 12.54 -19.67 8.04
C PHE A 60 12.63 -18.75 6.83
N TRP A 61 11.64 -18.80 5.95
CA TRP A 61 11.58 -17.91 4.78
C TRP A 61 11.42 -16.43 5.20
N THR A 62 10.69 -16.16 6.29
CA THR A 62 10.58 -14.83 6.94
C THR A 62 10.25 -14.97 8.43
N ASP A 63 10.60 -13.96 9.22
CA ASP A 63 10.18 -13.77 10.62
C ASP A 63 9.00 -12.77 10.76
N ALA A 64 8.56 -12.14 9.67
CA ALA A 64 7.39 -11.25 9.65
C ALA A 64 6.45 -11.61 8.48
N ALA A 65 5.68 -12.68 8.68
CA ALA A 65 4.79 -13.23 7.65
C ALA A 65 3.41 -12.54 7.58
N ILE A 66 3.12 -11.62 8.50
CA ILE A 66 1.82 -10.95 8.62
C ILE A 66 2.02 -9.44 8.45
N ALA A 67 1.20 -8.81 7.61
CA ALA A 67 1.14 -7.37 7.45
C ALA A 67 -0.30 -6.89 7.66
N PHE A 68 -0.44 -5.68 8.20
CA PHE A 68 -1.73 -5.02 8.40
C PHE A 68 -1.71 -3.63 7.77
N ILE A 69 -2.83 -3.27 7.15
CA ILE A 69 -3.11 -1.90 6.75
C ILE A 69 -4.58 -1.60 7.04
N GLN A 70 -4.85 -0.45 7.66
CA GLN A 70 -6.21 -0.01 7.90
C GLN A 70 -6.84 0.47 6.58
N GLY A 71 -8.07 0.04 6.27
CA GLY A 71 -8.77 0.45 5.05
C GLY A 71 -8.93 1.97 4.92
N GLY A 72 -8.96 2.71 6.03
CA GLY A 72 -8.95 4.18 6.03
C GLY A 72 -7.66 4.82 5.48
N GLY A 73 -6.55 4.07 5.45
CA GLY A 73 -5.26 4.48 4.90
C GLY A 73 -5.17 4.34 3.38
N ILE A 74 -6.04 3.54 2.76
CA ILE A 74 -6.13 3.34 1.31
C ILE A 74 -7.13 4.36 0.75
N ARG A 75 -6.67 5.25 -0.13
CA ARG A 75 -7.40 6.49 -0.46
C ARG A 75 -7.98 6.56 -1.86
N ALA A 76 -7.55 5.67 -2.77
CA ALA A 76 -8.03 5.63 -4.14
C ALA A 76 -7.94 4.22 -4.71
N SER A 77 -8.74 3.98 -5.76
CA SER A 77 -8.65 2.80 -6.61
C SER A 77 -7.68 3.09 -7.77
N ILE A 78 -7.09 2.05 -8.35
CA ILE A 78 -6.34 2.16 -9.61
C ILE A 78 -7.10 1.37 -10.65
N ASP A 79 -7.57 2.06 -11.69
CA ASP A 79 -8.31 1.43 -12.76
C ASP A 79 -7.39 0.84 -13.83
N VAL A 80 -8.00 0.16 -14.80
CA VAL A 80 -7.30 -0.40 -15.95
C VAL A 80 -7.38 0.52 -17.16
N THR A 81 -7.71 1.80 -16.96
CA THR A 81 -7.71 2.79 -18.04
C THR A 81 -6.28 3.03 -18.51
N GLU A 82 -6.11 3.57 -19.72
CA GLU A 82 -4.77 3.77 -20.32
C GLU A 82 -3.92 2.49 -20.41
N GLY A 83 -4.59 1.34 -20.61
CA GLY A 83 -3.95 0.03 -20.67
C GLY A 83 -3.57 -0.54 -19.31
N GLY A 84 -4.03 0.05 -18.20
CA GLY A 84 -3.73 -0.39 -16.84
C GLY A 84 -2.33 -0.03 -16.38
N ASN A 85 -1.71 0.97 -17.00
CA ASN A 85 -0.45 1.52 -16.54
C ASN A 85 -0.62 2.08 -15.11
N ILE A 86 0.33 1.77 -14.25
CA ILE A 86 0.40 2.30 -12.88
C ILE A 86 1.55 3.28 -12.84
N THR A 87 1.27 4.52 -12.42
CA THR A 87 2.27 5.58 -12.29
C THR A 87 2.63 5.84 -10.82
N LYS A 88 3.73 6.58 -10.59
CA LYS A 88 4.07 7.11 -9.26
C LYS A 88 2.95 7.98 -8.68
N LYS A 89 2.25 8.73 -9.53
CA LYS A 89 1.09 9.55 -9.17
C LYS A 89 -0.05 8.70 -8.62
N ASP A 90 -0.32 7.55 -9.23
CA ASP A 90 -1.37 6.64 -8.77
C ASP A 90 -1.04 6.13 -7.37
N LEU A 91 0.18 5.64 -7.14
CA LEU A 91 0.60 5.20 -5.80
C LEU A 91 0.50 6.31 -4.76
N LYS A 92 0.92 7.53 -5.10
CA LYS A 92 0.82 8.68 -4.21
C LYS A 92 -0.63 9.10 -3.95
N THR A 93 -1.55 8.80 -4.86
CA THR A 93 -2.99 9.02 -4.68
C THR A 93 -3.60 7.94 -3.79
N VAL A 94 -3.16 6.69 -3.91
CA VAL A 94 -3.60 5.57 -3.04
C VAL A 94 -3.08 5.72 -1.60
N LEU A 95 -1.80 6.06 -1.41
CA LEU A 95 -1.13 6.19 -0.11
C LEU A 95 -0.54 7.62 0.09
N PRO A 96 -1.36 8.65 0.25
CA PRO A 96 -0.92 10.05 0.17
C PRO A 96 -0.17 10.57 1.40
N PHE A 97 -0.20 9.84 2.51
CA PHE A 97 0.28 10.35 3.79
C PHE A 97 1.79 10.18 4.02
N GLY A 98 2.49 9.43 3.16
CA GLY A 98 3.92 9.18 3.34
C GLY A 98 4.25 8.44 4.64
N ASN A 99 3.33 7.59 5.12
CA ASN A 99 3.54 6.79 6.31
C ASN A 99 4.68 5.80 6.09
N ALA A 100 5.52 5.61 7.11
CA ALA A 100 6.54 4.57 7.10
C ALA A 100 5.91 3.20 7.38
N MET A 101 6.45 2.16 6.73
CA MET A 101 6.23 0.78 7.13
C MET A 101 7.01 0.51 8.41
N ILE A 102 6.39 -0.14 9.40
CA ILE A 102 7.00 -0.44 10.70
C ILE A 102 6.89 -1.94 10.96
N LEU A 103 7.99 -2.53 11.43
CA LEU A 103 8.01 -3.88 11.98
C LEU A 103 7.76 -3.80 13.50
N ALA A 104 6.83 -4.60 14.00
CA ALA A 104 6.52 -4.67 15.42
C ALA A 104 6.40 -6.13 15.87
N GLU A 105 7.06 -6.45 16.99
CA GLU A 105 6.85 -7.72 17.69
C GLU A 105 5.67 -7.59 18.64
N VAL A 106 4.66 -8.44 18.47
CA VAL A 106 3.43 -8.39 19.25
C VAL A 106 2.99 -9.79 19.66
N THR A 107 2.27 -9.89 20.77
CA THR A 107 1.66 -11.15 21.20
C THR A 107 0.44 -11.50 20.35
N GLY A 108 0.10 -12.79 20.26
CA GLY A 108 -1.14 -13.23 19.61
C GLY A 108 -2.40 -12.63 20.24
N GLU A 109 -2.39 -12.34 21.55
CA GLU A 109 -3.47 -11.63 22.23
C GLU A 109 -3.66 -10.21 21.68
N THR A 110 -2.56 -9.51 21.42
CA THR A 110 -2.60 -8.15 20.85
C THR A 110 -3.17 -8.19 19.44
N ILE A 111 -2.75 -9.16 18.62
CA ILE A 111 -3.33 -9.37 17.27
C ILE A 111 -4.84 -9.62 17.37
N ARG A 112 -5.28 -10.47 18.30
CA ARG A 112 -6.70 -10.72 18.51
C ARG A 112 -7.44 -9.44 18.88
N LEU A 113 -6.94 -8.66 19.83
CA LEU A 113 -7.55 -7.39 20.23
C LEU A 113 -7.62 -6.37 19.08
N MET A 114 -6.60 -6.32 18.23
CA MET A 114 -6.61 -5.48 17.02
C MET A 114 -7.72 -5.90 16.06
N LEU A 115 -7.92 -7.21 15.84
CA LEU A 115 -8.98 -7.73 14.99
C LEU A 115 -10.38 -7.45 15.58
N GLU A 116 -10.57 -7.65 16.88
CA GLU A 116 -11.82 -7.27 17.57
C GLU A 116 -12.09 -5.76 17.45
N HIS A 117 -11.05 -4.93 17.59
CA HIS A 117 -11.16 -3.49 17.41
C HIS A 117 -11.56 -3.11 15.99
N SER A 118 -11.01 -3.81 14.97
CA SER A 118 -11.26 -3.56 13.55
C SER A 118 -12.75 -3.62 13.18
N VAL A 119 -13.54 -4.39 13.91
CA VAL A 119 -14.99 -4.57 13.66
C VAL A 119 -15.86 -4.12 14.83
N SER A 120 -15.29 -3.47 15.84
CA SER A 120 -16.01 -3.04 17.05
C SER A 120 -17.15 -2.04 16.80
N ARG A 121 -17.16 -1.39 15.64
CA ARG A 121 -18.18 -0.42 15.19
C ARG A 121 -18.63 -0.68 13.75
N TYR A 122 -18.51 -1.93 13.28
CA TYR A 122 -18.88 -2.33 11.94
C TYR A 122 -20.38 -2.11 11.67
#